data_AF-A0A1U7VES7-F1
#
_entry.id   AF-A0A1U7VES7-F1
#
_cell.length_a   1.000
_cell.length_b   1.000
_cell.length_c   1.000
_cell.angle_alpha   90.00
_cell.angle_beta   90.00
_cell.angle_gamma   90.00
#
_symmetry.space_group_name_H-M   'P 1'
#
loop_
_entity.id
_entity.type
_entity.pdbx_description
1 polymer ?
#
loop_
_entity_poly.entity_id
_entity_poly.type
_entity_poly.pdbx_seq_one_letter_code
_entity_poly.pdbx_strand_id
1 'polypeptide(L)'
;MPHMGGSKSIATFMNEKEMTNERMCNSERFTEQPPRSVAWEGDVYSQVLENEKSGYVRSLGLGPTPSVLWGSRSSLGNIIVDDSSNEVIQMIEYKIIELKEKQNEEMNMMKQNQKMMQSELLQIRQLMRKYAPHASMPQSSNATSDP
;
A
#
# COMPACT_ATOMS: atom_id res chain seq x y z
N MET A 1 17.49 4.38 -19.12
CA MET A 1 17.86 4.01 -17.73
C MET A 1 16.72 3.20 -17.14
N PRO A 2 16.87 1.88 -16.91
CA PRO A 2 15.81 1.11 -16.27
C PRO A 2 15.87 1.34 -14.75
N HIS A 3 14.73 1.72 -14.16
CA HIS A 3 14.57 1.80 -12.71
C HIS A 3 14.35 0.37 -12.21
N MET A 4 15.24 -0.10 -11.34
CA MET A 4 15.08 -1.40 -10.68
C MET A 4 14.13 -1.18 -9.50
N GLY A 5 12.83 -1.43 -9.72
CA GLY A 5 11.85 -1.45 -8.64
C GLY A 5 12.19 -2.57 -7.68
N GLY A 6 12.82 -2.24 -6.55
CA GLY A 6 13.18 -3.20 -5.53
C GLY A 6 11.94 -3.90 -4.97
N SER A 7 11.92 -5.23 -5.05
CA SER A 7 10.90 -6.04 -4.41
C SER A 7 11.04 -5.92 -2.90
N LYS A 8 10.06 -5.28 -2.23
CA LYS A 8 10.02 -5.25 -0.76
C LYS A 8 9.73 -6.66 -0.22
N SER A 9 10.49 -7.10 0.76
CA SER A 9 10.26 -8.37 1.46
C SER A 9 8.91 -8.33 2.18
N ILE A 10 8.22 -9.47 2.24
CA ILE A 10 6.95 -9.65 2.97
C ILE A 10 7.10 -9.21 4.43
N ALA A 11 8.26 -9.45 5.05
CA ALA A 11 8.54 -9.02 6.43
C ALA A 11 8.49 -7.49 6.58
N THR A 12 9.02 -6.75 5.61
CA THR A 12 9.02 -5.28 5.61
C THR A 12 7.60 -4.74 5.43
N PHE A 13 6.80 -5.36 4.56
CA PHE A 13 5.40 -4.96 4.33
C PHE A 13 4.52 -5.18 5.56
N MET A 14 4.70 -6.31 6.27
CA MET A 14 3.94 -6.59 7.50
C MET A 14 4.30 -5.61 8.63
N ASN A 15 5.59 -5.29 8.78
CA ASN A 15 6.04 -4.30 9.77
C ASN A 15 5.52 -2.88 9.46
N GLU A 16 5.51 -2.47 8.19
CA GLU A 16 4.93 -1.18 7.77
C GLU A 16 3.42 -1.09 8.08
N LYS A 17 2.68 -2.20 7.90
CA LYS A 17 1.24 -2.29 8.23
C LYS A 17 0.98 -2.20 9.74
N GLU A 18 1.84 -2.80 10.56
CA GLU A 18 1.70 -2.77 12.02
C GLU A 18 1.97 -1.38 12.59
N MET A 19 3.04 -0.71 12.15
CA MET A 19 3.39 0.66 12.58
C MET A 19 2.34 1.72 12.20
N THR A 20 1.65 1.52 11.07
CA THR A 20 0.58 2.43 10.62
C THR A 20 -0.72 2.23 11.38
N ASN A 21 -1.05 0.98 11.74
CA ASN A 21 -2.20 0.66 12.59
C ASN A 21 -2.03 1.17 14.03
N GLU A 22 -0.84 1.02 14.62
CA GLU A 22 -0.52 1.54 15.95
C GLU A 22 -0.65 3.08 16.02
N ARG A 23 -0.25 3.79 14.97
CA ARG A 23 -0.42 5.25 14.88
C ARG A 23 -1.87 5.72 14.81
N MET A 24 -2.78 4.90 14.27
CA MET A 24 -4.20 5.24 14.20
C MET A 24 -4.94 4.93 15.51
N CYS A 25 -4.61 3.83 16.19
CA CYS A 25 -5.27 3.44 17.45
C CYS A 25 -4.88 4.33 18.65
N ASN A 26 -3.66 4.88 18.68
CA ASN A 26 -3.22 5.75 19.78
C ASN A 26 -3.76 7.19 19.69
N SER A 27 -4.57 7.53 18.69
CA SER A 27 -5.12 8.88 18.49
C SER A 27 -6.39 9.16 19.31
N GLU A 28 -6.95 8.19 20.04
CA GLU A 28 -8.27 8.33 20.68
C GLU A 28 -8.25 8.87 22.12
N ARG A 29 -7.11 9.25 22.71
CA ARG A 29 -7.10 9.89 24.05
C ARG A 29 -6.00 10.91 24.26
N PHE A 30 -6.12 12.10 23.66
CA PHE A 30 -5.46 13.30 24.21
C PHE A 30 -6.36 14.52 24.01
N THR A 31 -7.22 14.80 25.00
CA THR A 31 -7.64 16.17 25.30
C THR A 31 -6.51 16.87 26.05
N GLU A 32 -5.39 17.10 25.38
CA GLU A 32 -4.40 18.08 25.78
C GLU A 32 -4.10 18.93 24.56
N GLN A 33 -4.14 20.26 24.73
CA GLN A 33 -3.83 21.19 23.67
C GLN A 33 -2.47 20.81 23.03
N PRO A 34 -2.38 20.77 21.70
CA PRO A 34 -1.08 20.64 21.06
C PRO A 34 -0.21 21.83 21.49
N PRO A 35 1.11 21.65 21.68
CA PRO A 35 2.02 22.78 21.80
C PRO A 35 1.72 23.73 20.66
N ARG A 36 1.41 24.98 20.99
CA ARG A 36 0.99 26.04 20.06
C ARG A 36 2.18 26.52 19.20
N SER A 37 3.05 25.59 18.81
CA SER A 37 4.28 25.80 18.06
C SER A 37 3.95 25.68 16.59
N VAL A 38 3.81 26.80 15.90
CA VAL A 38 3.53 26.80 14.46
C VAL A 38 4.85 26.61 13.71
N ALA A 39 4.84 25.92 12.57
CA ALA A 39 6.06 25.51 11.86
C ALA A 39 6.97 26.67 11.39
N TRP A 40 6.45 27.90 11.38
CA TRP A 40 7.21 29.11 11.06
C TRP A 40 7.80 29.81 12.30
N GLU A 41 7.54 29.31 13.51
CA GLU A 41 8.06 29.90 14.75
C GLU A 41 9.60 29.79 14.80
N GLY A 42 10.28 30.93 14.78
CA GLY A 42 11.73 31.07 14.71
C GLY A 42 12.31 31.42 13.32
N ASP A 43 11.51 31.49 12.26
CA ASP A 43 11.98 31.86 10.92
C ASP A 43 11.80 33.37 10.60
N VAL A 44 12.22 33.81 9.40
CA VAL A 44 12.10 35.21 8.95
C VAL A 44 10.63 35.68 8.93
N TYR A 45 9.68 34.76 8.73
CA TYR A 45 8.26 35.05 8.72
C TYR A 45 7.66 35.19 10.12
N SER A 46 8.32 34.70 11.18
CA SER A 46 7.91 34.95 12.57
C SER A 46 7.83 36.42 12.94
N GLN A 47 8.65 37.28 12.31
CA GLN A 47 8.64 38.71 12.58
C GLN A 47 7.47 39.43 11.91
N VAL A 48 6.94 38.86 10.82
CA VAL A 48 5.83 39.45 10.04
C VAL A 48 4.49 38.88 10.49
N LEU A 49 4.46 37.57 10.76
CA LEU A 49 3.29 36.81 11.17
C LEU A 49 3.26 36.59 12.68
N GLU A 50 3.89 37.47 13.48
CA GLU A 50 3.95 37.41 14.96
C GLU A 50 2.72 36.74 15.56
N ASN A 51 2.90 36.00 16.68
CA ASN A 51 1.86 35.22 17.35
C ASN A 51 0.46 35.75 17.00
N GLU A 52 -0.33 34.96 16.27
CA GLU A 52 -1.71 35.34 16.00
C GLU A 52 -2.38 35.53 17.36
N LYS A 53 -2.38 36.78 17.83
CA LYS A 53 -3.15 37.18 18.99
C LYS A 53 -4.54 36.91 18.52
N SER A 54 -5.23 36.00 19.22
CA SER A 54 -6.67 35.85 19.12
C SER A 54 -7.28 37.21 19.43
N GLY A 55 -7.38 38.02 18.38
CA GLY A 55 -7.83 39.38 18.42
C GLY A 55 -9.31 39.32 18.16
N TYR A 56 -10.08 39.63 19.19
CA TYR A 56 -11.47 40.03 18.96
C TYR A 56 -11.42 41.31 18.13
N VAL A 57 -11.61 41.19 16.81
CA VAL A 57 -11.75 42.34 15.91
C VAL A 57 -13.01 43.08 16.36
N ARG A 58 -12.82 44.17 17.12
CA ARG A 58 -13.91 45.08 17.50
C ARG A 58 -14.32 45.89 16.28
N SER A 59 -15.02 45.27 15.34
CA SER A 59 -15.86 46.01 14.41
C SER A 59 -17.11 46.43 15.17
N LEU A 60 -17.20 47.72 15.51
CA LEU A 60 -18.49 48.34 15.82
C LEU A 60 -19.30 48.37 14.53
N GLY A 61 -20.00 47.27 14.28
CA GLY A 61 -20.76 47.02 13.05
C GLY A 61 -20.79 45.52 12.79
N LEU A 62 -21.99 44.95 12.74
CA LEU A 62 -22.20 43.58 12.28
C LEU A 62 -21.80 43.53 10.81
N GLY A 63 -20.53 43.22 10.54
CA GLY A 63 -20.08 42.88 9.20
C GLY A 63 -20.90 41.69 8.67
N PRO A 64 -21.09 41.55 7.35
CA PRO A 64 -21.93 40.51 6.80
C PRO A 64 -21.48 39.13 7.28
N THR A 65 -22.37 38.40 7.95
CA THR A 65 -22.12 37.02 8.36
C THR A 65 -21.72 36.22 7.12
N PRO A 66 -20.65 35.40 7.16
CA PRO A 66 -20.18 34.66 5.98
C PRO A 66 -21.28 33.85 5.28
N SER A 67 -22.27 33.34 6.02
CA SER A 67 -23.45 32.65 5.46
C SER A 67 -24.34 33.53 4.58
N VAL A 68 -24.34 34.85 4.79
CA VAL A 68 -25.07 35.84 3.99
C VAL A 68 -24.33 36.14 2.68
N LEU A 69 -23.00 36.14 2.70
CA LEU A 69 -22.18 36.38 1.50
C LEU A 69 -22.06 35.15 0.59
N TRP A 70 -21.94 33.95 1.16
CA TRP A 70 -21.70 32.72 0.39
C TRP A 70 -22.87 31.73 0.39
N GLY A 71 -23.98 32.05 1.06
CA GLY A 71 -25.14 31.17 1.19
C GLY A 71 -24.84 29.90 1.98
N SER A 72 -25.88 29.16 2.36
CA SER A 72 -25.75 27.83 2.98
C SER A 72 -25.23 26.81 1.96
N ARG A 73 -23.94 26.84 1.63
CA ARG A 73 -23.31 25.79 0.83
C ARG A 73 -22.96 24.60 1.72
N SER A 74 -24.00 23.94 2.23
CA SER A 74 -23.98 22.53 2.60
C SER A 74 -25.37 22.16 3.12
N SER A 75 -26.28 21.81 2.21
CA SER A 75 -27.07 20.64 2.52
C SER A 75 -26.22 19.47 2.04
N LEU A 76 -25.91 18.54 2.95
CA LEU A 76 -25.60 17.18 2.59
C LEU A 76 -26.87 16.60 1.97
N GLY A 77 -27.15 17.00 0.72
CA GLY A 77 -28.19 16.41 -0.08
C GLY A 77 -27.84 14.93 -0.18
N ASN A 78 -28.75 14.09 0.31
CA ASN A 78 -28.66 12.65 0.22
C ASN A 78 -28.04 12.29 -1.13
N ILE A 79 -26.80 11.78 -1.10
CA ILE A 79 -26.22 11.13 -2.27
C ILE A 79 -27.21 10.03 -2.58
N ILE A 80 -27.97 10.23 -3.65
CA ILE A 80 -28.79 9.18 -4.24
C ILE A 80 -27.78 8.05 -4.49
N VAL A 81 -27.95 6.94 -3.78
CA VAL A 81 -27.27 5.69 -4.11
C VAL A 81 -27.88 5.28 -5.45
N ASP A 82 -27.23 5.72 -6.52
CA ASP A 82 -27.59 5.30 -7.87
C ASP A 82 -27.40 3.79 -7.96
N ASP A 83 -28.37 3.09 -8.55
CA ASP A 83 -28.31 1.66 -8.92
C ASP A 83 -27.11 1.30 -9.82
N SER A 84 -26.32 2.30 -10.25
CA SER A 84 -25.02 2.19 -10.93
C SER A 84 -24.00 1.33 -10.19
N SER A 85 -24.04 1.28 -8.84
CA SER A 85 -23.07 0.49 -8.07
C SER A 85 -23.15 -1.01 -8.36
N ASN A 86 -24.31 -1.54 -8.75
CA ASN A 86 -24.50 -2.97 -8.97
C ASN A 86 -23.79 -3.49 -10.24
N GLU A 87 -23.77 -2.71 -11.32
CA GLU A 87 -23.07 -3.08 -12.56
C GLU A 87 -21.54 -3.04 -12.37
N VAL A 88 -21.05 -2.02 -11.65
CA VAL A 88 -19.63 -1.89 -11.33
C VAL A 88 -19.16 -3.02 -10.42
N ILE A 89 -19.95 -3.41 -9.43
CA ILE A 89 -19.65 -4.55 -8.53
C ILE A 89 -19.54 -5.85 -9.33
N GLN A 90 -20.52 -6.16 -10.19
CA GLN A 90 -20.49 -7.37 -11.02
C GLN A 90 -19.28 -7.40 -11.97
N MET A 91 -18.92 -6.27 -12.56
CA MET A 91 -17.75 -6.18 -13.44
C MET A 91 -16.44 -6.45 -12.68
N ILE A 92 -16.31 -5.91 -11.46
CA ILE A 92 -15.17 -6.17 -10.58
C ILE A 92 -15.12 -7.64 -10.18
N GLU A 93 -16.25 -8.24 -9.79
CA GLU A 93 -16.32 -9.66 -9.42
C GLU A 93 -15.89 -10.57 -10.57
N TYR A 94 -16.40 -10.32 -11.78
CA TYR A 94 -15.98 -11.04 -12.98
C TYR A 94 -14.47 -10.89 -13.21
N LYS A 95 -13.94 -9.67 -13.10
CA LYS A 95 -12.50 -9.41 -13.30
C LYS A 95 -11.63 -10.14 -12.28
N ILE A 96 -12.08 -10.24 -11.02
CA ILE A 96 -11.39 -10.99 -9.97
C ILE A 96 -11.34 -12.48 -10.33
N ILE A 97 -12.44 -13.05 -10.81
CA ILE A 97 -12.50 -14.46 -11.23
C ILE A 97 -11.55 -14.71 -12.40
N GLU A 98 -11.65 -13.90 -13.46
CA GLU A 98 -10.79 -14.01 -14.65
C GLU A 98 -9.30 -13.92 -14.30
N LEU A 99 -8.91 -12.95 -13.45
CA LEU A 99 -7.52 -12.79 -13.02
C LEU A 99 -7.04 -13.99 -12.18
N LYS A 100 -7.91 -14.54 -11.34
CA LYS A 100 -7.60 -15.72 -10.53
C LYS A 100 -7.39 -16.97 -11.38
N GLU A 101 -8.21 -17.18 -12.39
CA GLU A 101 -8.07 -18.28 -13.35
C GLU A 101 -6.76 -18.16 -14.12
N LYS A 102 -6.47 -16.98 -14.67
CA LYS A 102 -5.21 -16.71 -15.38
C LYS A 102 -3.98 -16.95 -14.50
N GLN A 103 -4.00 -16.46 -13.26
CA GLN A 103 -2.90 -16.69 -12.32
C GLN A 103 -2.70 -18.19 -12.05
N ASN A 104 -3.78 -18.96 -11.94
CA ASN A 104 -3.72 -20.40 -11.74
C ASN A 104 -3.15 -21.14 -12.96
N GLU A 105 -3.54 -20.73 -14.17
CA GLU A 105 -2.98 -21.27 -15.42
C GLU A 105 -1.47 -21.01 -15.53
N GLU A 106 -1.04 -19.77 -15.27
CA GLU A 106 0.38 -19.39 -15.27
C GLU A 106 1.17 -20.18 -14.23
N MET A 107 0.61 -20.35 -13.02
CA MET A 107 1.22 -21.17 -11.97
C MET A 107 1.37 -22.63 -12.40
N ASN A 108 0.36 -23.20 -13.07
CA ASN A 108 0.41 -24.58 -13.54
C ASN A 108 1.48 -24.77 -14.64
N MET A 109 1.55 -23.83 -15.59
CA MET A 109 2.58 -23.83 -16.64
C MET A 109 3.98 -23.72 -16.04
N MET A 110 4.18 -22.82 -15.08
CA MET A 110 5.47 -22.67 -14.39
C MET A 110 5.87 -23.96 -13.66
N LYS A 111 4.93 -24.60 -12.96
CA LYS A 111 5.15 -25.87 -12.26
C LYS A 111 5.50 -27.00 -13.23
N GLN A 112 4.84 -27.08 -14.39
CA GLN A 112 5.16 -28.05 -15.42
C GLN A 112 6.56 -27.81 -16.01
N ASN A 113 6.88 -26.55 -16.33
CA ASN A 113 8.21 -26.17 -16.84
C ASN A 113 9.32 -26.51 -15.84
N GLN A 114 9.09 -26.27 -14.55
CA GLN A 114 10.03 -26.67 -13.50
C GLN A 114 10.23 -28.19 -13.47
N LYS A 115 9.16 -28.98 -13.57
CA LYS A 115 9.26 -30.45 -13.63
C LYS A 115 10.03 -30.94 -14.85
N MET A 116 9.79 -30.33 -16.01
CA MET A 116 10.51 -30.65 -17.24
C MET A 116 12.01 -30.35 -17.11
N MET A 117 12.36 -29.17 -16.62
CA MET A 117 13.76 -28.80 -16.38
C MET A 117 14.46 -29.76 -15.40
N GLN A 118 13.77 -30.16 -14.32
CA GLN A 118 14.31 -31.12 -13.36
C GLN A 118 14.52 -32.51 -13.98
N SER A 119 13.63 -32.96 -14.87
CA SER A 119 13.78 -34.25 -15.54
C SER A 119 14.92 -34.24 -16.57
N GLU A 120 15.09 -33.15 -17.32
CA GLU A 120 16.21 -32.97 -18.25
C GLU A 120 17.56 -32.92 -17.51
N LEU A 121 17.64 -32.17 -16.41
CA LEU A 121 18.83 -32.14 -15.54
C LEU A 121 19.16 -33.53 -15.00
N LEU A 122 18.14 -34.32 -14.64
CA LEU A 122 18.33 -35.70 -14.18
C LEU A 122 18.88 -36.58 -15.31
N GLN A 123 18.38 -36.44 -16.54
CA GLN A 123 18.88 -37.18 -17.71
C GLN A 123 20.35 -36.83 -17.99
N ILE A 124 20.70 -35.54 -18.00
CA ILE A 124 22.08 -35.09 -18.18
C ILE A 124 22.98 -35.66 -17.07
N ARG A 125 22.53 -35.63 -15.81
CA ARG A 125 23.28 -36.21 -14.68
C ARG A 125 23.48 -37.72 -14.82
N GLN A 126 22.48 -38.46 -15.33
CA GLN A 126 22.61 -39.89 -15.62
C GLN A 126 23.60 -40.14 -16.75
N LEU A 127 23.54 -39.36 -17.82
CA LEU A 127 24.45 -39.44 -18.95
C LEU A 127 25.90 -39.19 -18.49
N MET A 128 26.12 -38.11 -17.75
CA MET A 128 27.45 -37.76 -17.23
C MET A 128 28.03 -38.84 -16.32
N ARG A 129 27.22 -39.52 -15.50
CA ARG A 129 27.69 -40.66 -14.71
C ARG A 129 28.19 -41.84 -15.56
N LYS A 130 27.61 -42.06 -16.76
CA LYS A 130 28.06 -43.12 -17.67
C LYS A 130 29.41 -42.80 -18.32
N TYR A 131 29.62 -41.54 -18.72
CA TYR A 131 30.79 -41.15 -19.53
C TYR A 131 31.91 -40.49 -18.72
N ALA A 132 31.62 -39.96 -17.52
CA ALA A 132 32.57 -39.32 -16.63
C ALA A 132 32.37 -39.77 -15.16
N PRO A 133 32.52 -41.08 -14.85
CA PRO A 133 32.22 -41.64 -13.52
C PRO A 133 33.10 -41.08 -12.40
N HIS A 134 34.25 -40.48 -12.72
CA HIS A 134 35.18 -39.89 -11.76
C HIS A 134 35.01 -38.39 -11.54
N ALA A 135 34.08 -37.74 -12.27
CA ALA A 135 33.79 -36.33 -12.07
C ALA A 135 32.89 -36.15 -10.82
N SER A 136 33.34 -35.35 -9.84
CA SER A 136 32.53 -35.03 -8.67
C SER A 136 31.32 -34.18 -9.08
N MET A 137 30.12 -34.73 -8.94
CA MET A 137 28.88 -34.00 -9.21
C MET A 137 28.31 -33.46 -7.90
N PRO A 138 27.95 -32.16 -7.80
CA PRO A 138 27.28 -31.65 -6.61
C PRO A 138 25.95 -32.41 -6.42
N GLN A 139 25.82 -33.02 -5.24
CA GLN A 139 24.59 -33.68 -4.81
C GLN A 139 23.53 -32.59 -4.63
N SER A 140 22.31 -32.81 -5.15
CA SER A 140 21.20 -31.92 -4.84
C SER A 140 20.90 -32.04 -3.35
N SER A 141 21.19 -30.99 -2.58
CA SER A 141 20.70 -30.88 -1.21
C SER A 141 19.17 -30.81 -1.27
N ASN A 142 18.51 -31.93 -0.99
CA ASN A 142 17.09 -31.92 -0.70
C ASN A 142 16.94 -31.18 0.63
N ALA A 143 16.74 -29.86 0.57
CA ALA A 143 16.22 -29.10 1.69
C ALA A 143 14.74 -29.46 1.82
N THR A 144 14.47 -30.64 2.36
CA THR A 144 13.17 -31.00 2.89
C THR A 144 13.03 -30.23 4.20
N SER A 145 12.64 -28.97 4.09
CA SER A 145 12.09 -28.23 5.22
C SER A 145 10.62 -28.62 5.30
N ASP A 146 10.34 -29.70 6.03
CA ASP A 146 8.99 -30.02 6.45
C ASP A 146 8.53 -29.01 7.52
N PRO A 147 7.22 -28.69 7.58
CA PRO A 147 6.63 -27.72 8.50
C PRO A 147 6.62 -28.15 9.97
#